data_AF-A0A2S6STY7-F1
#
_entry.id   AF-A0A2S6STY7-F1
#
_cell.length_a   1.000
_cell.length_b   1.000
_cell.length_c   1.000
_cell.angle_alpha   90.00
_cell.angle_beta   90.00
_cell.angle_gamma   90.00
#
_symmetry.space_group_name_H-M   'P 1'
#
loop_
_entity.id
_entity.type
_entity.pdbx_description
1 polymer ?
#
loop_
_entity_poly.entity_id
_entity_poly.type
_entity_poly.pdbx_seq_one_letter_code
_entity_poly.pdbx_strand_id
1 'polypeptide(L)'
;MKKASISFSINNYHQAKEVIESSKILKFKPVLYIKYYLINGFGIDWMINLKNLLNREFSSNSFKFYVNARYDYGLSILLANNKIDFIKLNSNSIILKKITQICKKNRVILNPSFRIIDLSNIKNIHNKIIKIYSSR
;
A
#
# COMPACT_ATOMS: atom_id res chain seq x y z
N MET A 1 16.26 -16.14 8.52
CA MET A 1 15.80 -14.76 8.24
C MET A 1 14.33 -14.80 7.82
N LYS A 2 13.40 -14.09 8.49
CA LYS A 2 12.01 -13.99 8.04
C LYS A 2 12.00 -13.27 6.68
N LYS A 3 11.52 -13.93 5.61
CA LYS A 3 11.36 -13.30 4.28
C LYS A 3 10.50 -12.04 4.45
N ALA A 4 10.99 -10.90 3.97
CA ALA A 4 10.22 -9.64 4.01
C ALA A 4 8.86 -9.84 3.31
N SER A 5 7.81 -9.28 3.91
CA SER A 5 6.48 -9.25 3.31
C SER A 5 6.55 -8.47 1.98
N ILE A 6 5.73 -8.83 1.00
CA ILE A 6 5.73 -8.19 -0.32
C ILE A 6 4.61 -7.17 -0.41
N SER A 7 4.89 -6.02 -1.00
CA SER A 7 3.88 -5.07 -1.46
C SER A 7 4.05 -4.81 -2.96
N PHE A 8 2.95 -4.51 -3.65
CA PHE A 8 2.91 -4.32 -5.09
C PHE A 8 2.64 -2.86 -5.43
N SER A 9 3.58 -2.19 -6.10
CA SER A 9 3.35 -0.83 -6.55
C SER A 9 2.30 -0.83 -7.65
N ILE A 10 1.28 0.00 -7.49
CA ILE A 10 0.22 0.21 -8.46
C ILE A 10 0.13 1.69 -8.83
N ASN A 11 -0.30 1.96 -10.06
CA ASN A 11 -0.49 3.32 -10.58
C ASN A 11 -1.95 3.61 -10.91
N ASN A 12 -2.80 2.59 -11.04
CA ASN A 12 -4.20 2.74 -11.39
C ASN A 12 -5.07 1.59 -10.84
N TYR A 13 -6.38 1.75 -11.03
CA TYR A 13 -7.40 0.79 -10.61
C TYR A 13 -7.22 -0.61 -11.23
N HIS A 14 -6.96 -0.69 -12.54
CA HIS A 14 -6.83 -1.97 -13.24
C HIS A 14 -5.68 -2.81 -12.69
N GLN A 15 -4.53 -2.18 -12.41
CA GLN A 15 -3.41 -2.87 -11.79
C GLN A 15 -3.75 -3.35 -10.37
N ALA A 16 -4.46 -2.54 -9.58
CA ALA A 16 -4.93 -2.94 -8.26
C ALA A 16 -5.84 -4.17 -8.32
N LYS A 17 -6.79 -4.14 -9.26
CA LYS A 17 -7.74 -5.22 -9.53
C LYS A 17 -7.03 -6.52 -9.88
N GLU A 18 -6.12 -6.49 -10.87
CA GLU A 18 -5.37 -7.68 -11.30
C GLU A 18 -4.53 -8.29 -10.16
N VAL A 19 -3.95 -7.47 -9.30
CA VAL A 19 -3.20 -7.93 -8.11
C VAL A 19 -4.14 -8.67 -7.14
N ILE A 20 -5.31 -8.11 -6.85
CA ILE A 20 -6.29 -8.70 -5.92
C ILE A 20 -6.85 -10.01 -6.46
N GLU A 21 -7.18 -10.06 -7.75
CA GLU A 21 -7.68 -11.27 -8.39
C GLU A 21 -6.63 -12.38 -8.40
N SER A 22 -5.41 -12.05 -8.78
CA SER A 22 -4.29 -12.99 -8.75
C SER A 22 -3.99 -13.49 -7.34
N SER A 23 -4.12 -12.63 -6.33
CA SER A 23 -3.87 -13.03 -4.94
C SER A 23 -4.94 -13.94 -4.36
N LYS A 24 -6.19 -13.85 -4.84
CA LYS A 24 -7.27 -14.80 -4.46
C LYS A 24 -6.92 -16.21 -4.90
N ILE A 25 -6.46 -16.38 -6.14
CA ILE A 25 -6.02 -17.67 -6.70
C ILE A 25 -4.88 -18.25 -5.86
N LEU A 26 -3.90 -17.41 -5.52
CA LEU A 26 -2.72 -17.78 -4.73
C LEU A 26 -2.94 -17.75 -3.21
N LYS A 27 -4.17 -17.50 -2.74
CA LYS A 27 -4.60 -17.51 -1.33
C LYS A 27 -3.75 -16.63 -0.39
N PHE A 28 -3.38 -15.43 -0.82
CA PHE A 28 -2.73 -14.44 0.05
C PHE A 28 -3.44 -13.09 0.05
N LYS A 29 -3.24 -12.28 1.10
CA LYS A 29 -3.75 -10.91 1.19
C LYS A 29 -2.72 -9.94 0.62
N PRO A 30 -2.96 -9.27 -0.53
CA PRO A 30 -2.02 -8.36 -1.14
C PRO A 30 -1.96 -7.03 -0.39
N VAL A 31 -0.77 -6.43 -0.41
CA VAL A 31 -0.52 -5.07 0.04
C VAL A 31 -0.27 -4.20 -1.19
N LEU A 32 -1.18 -3.29 -1.48
CA LEU A 32 -1.12 -2.35 -2.59
C LEU A 32 -0.29 -1.14 -2.18
N TYR A 33 0.84 -0.93 -2.85
CA TYR A 33 1.74 0.17 -2.58
C TYR A 33 1.43 1.37 -3.48
N ILE A 34 1.20 2.52 -2.86
CA ILE A 34 0.92 3.79 -3.55
C ILE A 34 2.17 4.67 -3.48
N LYS A 35 2.70 5.03 -4.66
CA LYS A 35 3.85 5.94 -4.78
C LYS A 35 3.43 7.37 -4.43
N TYR A 36 4.35 8.12 -3.81
CA TYR A 36 4.12 9.50 -3.36
C TYR A 36 3.58 10.43 -4.47
N TYR A 37 4.11 10.32 -5.71
CA TYR A 37 3.71 11.22 -6.79
C TYR A 37 2.22 11.11 -7.16
N LEU A 38 1.57 9.96 -6.93
CA LEU A 38 0.15 9.80 -7.20
C LEU A 38 -0.68 10.65 -6.23
N ILE A 39 -0.31 10.63 -4.95
CA ILE A 39 -1.03 11.40 -3.93
C ILE A 39 -0.65 12.87 -3.99
N ASN A 40 0.63 13.18 -4.26
CA ASN A 40 1.05 14.56 -4.42
C ASN A 40 0.44 15.23 -5.66
N GLY A 41 0.19 14.47 -6.73
CA GLY A 41 -0.44 14.98 -7.95
C GLY A 41 -1.97 15.07 -7.86
N PHE A 42 -2.63 14.04 -7.34
CA PHE A 42 -4.10 13.94 -7.35
C PHE A 42 -4.77 14.25 -6.00
N GLY A 43 -3.99 14.44 -4.94
CA GLY A 43 -4.49 14.62 -3.58
C GLY A 43 -4.87 13.31 -2.88
N ILE A 44 -5.19 13.42 -1.58
CA ILE A 44 -5.62 12.27 -0.76
C ILE A 44 -6.98 11.72 -1.19
N ASP A 45 -7.85 12.58 -1.75
CA ASP A 45 -9.19 12.21 -2.22
C ASP A 45 -9.15 11.16 -3.31
N TRP A 46 -8.14 11.21 -4.18
CA TRP A 46 -7.91 10.17 -5.18
C TRP A 46 -7.71 8.79 -4.55
N MET A 47 -6.93 8.71 -3.47
CA MET A 47 -6.69 7.44 -2.77
C MET A 47 -7.96 6.95 -2.05
N ILE A 48 -8.74 7.87 -1.47
CA ILE A 48 -10.03 7.55 -0.86
C ILE A 48 -11.00 7.00 -1.91
N ASN A 49 -11.07 7.64 -3.08
CA ASN A 49 -11.88 7.17 -4.21
C ASN A 49 -11.43 5.81 -4.74
N LEU A 50 -10.11 5.59 -4.88
CA LEU A 50 -9.57 4.29 -5.26
C LEU A 50 -9.98 3.19 -4.26
N LYS A 51 -9.85 3.47 -2.95
CA LYS A 51 -10.28 2.55 -1.88
C LYS A 51 -11.77 2.24 -1.99
N ASN A 52 -12.61 3.25 -2.22
CA ASN A 52 -14.05 3.08 -2.35
C ASN A 52 -14.42 2.25 -3.58
N LEU A 53 -13.79 2.50 -4.73
CA LEU A 53 -14.01 1.71 -5.95
C LEU A 53 -13.63 0.24 -5.73
N LEU A 54 -12.46 -0.03 -5.14
CA LEU A 54 -12.04 -1.41 -4.87
C LEU A 54 -12.95 -2.09 -3.83
N ASN A 55 -13.44 -1.37 -2.83
CA ASN A 55 -14.37 -1.92 -1.84
C ASN A 55 -15.77 -2.23 -2.39
N ARG A 56 -16.16 -1.66 -3.54
CA ARG A 56 -17.41 -2.02 -4.23
C ARG A 56 -17.29 -3.37 -4.94
N GLU A 57 -16.10 -3.72 -5.41
CA GLU A 57 -15.85 -4.96 -6.14
C GLU A 57 -15.29 -6.08 -5.25
N PHE A 58 -14.58 -5.72 -4.18
CA PHE A 58 -13.89 -6.65 -3.30
C PHE A 58 -14.20 -6.36 -1.84
N SER A 59 -14.24 -7.40 -0.99
CA SER A 59 -14.34 -7.20 0.46
C SER A 59 -13.19 -6.32 0.95
N SER A 60 -13.47 -5.37 1.84
CA SER A 60 -12.45 -4.49 2.43
C SER A 60 -11.33 -5.25 3.16
N ASN A 61 -11.59 -6.48 3.57
CA ASN A 61 -10.61 -7.36 4.20
C ASN A 61 -9.78 -8.17 3.18
N SER A 62 -10.01 -8.04 1.88
CA SER A 62 -9.30 -8.80 0.85
C SER A 62 -7.96 -8.20 0.43
N PHE A 63 -7.68 -6.94 0.77
CA PHE A 63 -6.41 -6.27 0.48
C PHE A 63 -6.03 -5.28 1.60
N LYS A 64 -4.82 -4.69 1.53
CA LYS A 64 -4.36 -3.59 2.39
C LYS A 64 -3.68 -2.51 1.56
N PHE A 65 -3.64 -1.28 2.06
CA PHE A 65 -2.88 -0.18 1.45
C PHE A 65 -1.58 0.12 2.20
N TYR A 66 -0.52 0.35 1.43
CA TYR A 66 0.75 0.87 1.90
C TYR A 66 1.11 2.14 1.15
N VAL A 67 1.10 3.27 1.83
CA VAL A 67 1.21 4.57 1.17
C VAL A 67 2.54 5.24 1.47
N ASN A 68 3.23 5.72 0.44
CA ASN A 68 4.45 6.49 0.59
C ASN A 68 4.18 7.99 0.77
N ALA A 69 4.38 8.48 1.99
CA ALA A 69 4.33 9.90 2.32
C ALA A 69 5.67 10.63 2.09
N ARG A 70 6.74 9.92 1.70
CA ARG A 70 8.08 10.49 1.47
C ARG A 70 8.57 11.29 2.68
N TYR A 71 8.68 12.62 2.59
CA TYR A 71 9.08 13.51 3.68
C TYR A 71 7.91 14.35 4.22
N ASP A 72 6.69 14.09 3.74
CA ASP A 72 5.50 14.89 4.04
C ASP A 72 4.82 14.40 5.32
N TYR A 73 5.06 15.14 6.41
CA TYR A 73 4.50 14.83 7.72
C TYR A 73 2.99 15.11 7.77
N GLY A 74 2.53 16.16 7.11
CA GLY A 74 1.11 16.52 7.05
C GLY A 74 0.31 15.41 6.37
N LEU A 75 0.79 14.94 5.22
CA LEU A 75 0.21 13.80 4.52
C LEU A 75 0.21 12.54 5.39
N SER A 76 1.31 12.24 6.11
CA SER A 76 1.36 11.05 6.98
C SER A 76 0.30 11.09 8.10
N ILE A 77 0.02 12.27 8.66
CA ILE A 77 -1.03 12.46 9.68
C ILE A 77 -2.41 12.30 9.05
N LEU A 78 -2.64 12.88 7.88
CA LEU A 78 -3.90 12.72 7.14
C LEU A 78 -4.18 11.25 6.80
N LEU A 79 -3.17 10.51 6.33
CA LEU A 79 -3.27 9.08 6.05
C LEU A 79 -3.56 8.26 7.32
N ALA A 80 -2.94 8.63 8.44
CA ALA A 80 -3.20 7.98 9.72
C ALA A 80 -4.65 8.20 10.18
N ASN A 81 -5.15 9.44 10.12
CA ASN A 81 -6.53 9.78 10.48
C ASN A 81 -7.56 9.12 9.55
N ASN A 82 -7.21 8.91 8.28
CA ASN A 82 -8.01 8.14 7.31
C ASN A 82 -7.86 6.61 7.44
N LYS A 83 -7.16 6.13 8.49
CA LYS A 83 -7.01 4.71 8.84
C LYS A 83 -6.49 3.86 7.68
N ILE A 84 -5.46 4.34 7.00
CA ILE A 84 -4.70 3.54 6.01
C ILE A 84 -3.86 2.49 6.72
N ASP A 85 -3.77 1.27 6.19
CA ASP A 85 -3.13 0.15 6.91
C ASP A 85 -1.66 0.43 7.25
N PHE A 86 -0.91 0.94 6.26
CA PHE A 86 0.53 1.13 6.36
C PHE A 86 0.98 2.46 5.76
N ILE A 87 1.93 3.13 6.41
CA ILE A 87 2.52 4.38 5.92
C ILE A 87 4.03 4.24 5.84
N LYS A 88 4.64 4.70 4.75
CA LYS A 88 6.08 4.90 4.62
C LYS A 88 6.39 6.39 4.77
N LEU A 89 7.28 6.73 5.69
CA LEU A 89 7.73 8.09 5.94
C LEU A 89 9.22 8.12 6.26
N ASN A 90 9.94 9.01 5.59
CA ASN A 90 11.32 9.33 5.85
C ASN A 90 11.38 10.58 6.75
N SER A 91 11.93 10.44 7.94
CA SER A 91 12.16 11.56 8.85
C SER A 91 13.20 11.19 9.91
N ASN A 92 13.58 12.15 10.75
CA ASN A 92 14.41 11.89 11.92
C ASN A 92 13.63 11.11 13.00
N SER A 93 14.37 10.51 13.94
CA SER A 93 13.80 9.66 14.98
C SER A 93 12.80 10.37 15.90
N ILE A 94 12.97 11.67 16.14
CA ILE A 94 12.09 12.47 17.00
C ILE A 94 10.70 12.60 16.36
N ILE A 95 10.67 13.00 15.08
CA ILE A 95 9.43 13.15 14.32
C ILE A 95 8.77 11.79 14.09
N LEU A 96 9.54 10.75 13.75
CA LEU A 96 9.01 9.40 13.60
C LEU A 96 8.35 8.88 14.88
N LYS A 97 8.92 9.15 16.06
CA LYS A 97 8.30 8.78 17.35
C LYS A 97 6.93 9.45 17.54
N LYS A 98 6.82 10.75 17.27
CA LYS A 98 5.55 11.49 17.38
C LYS A 98 4.49 10.95 16.42
N ILE A 99 4.84 10.77 15.15
CA ILE A 99 3.91 10.25 14.14
C ILE A 99 3.53 8.80 14.43
N THR A 100 4.46 7.98 14.95
CA THR A 100 4.17 6.61 15.39
C THR A 100 3.09 6.56 16.46
N GLN A 101 3.07 7.52 17.41
CA GLN A 101 1.99 7.58 18.42
C GLN A 101 0.63 7.85 17.78
N ILE A 102 0.57 8.77 16.81
CA ILE A 102 -0.65 9.07 16.03
C ILE A 102 -1.10 7.84 15.24
N CYS A 103 -0.17 7.16 14.57
CA CYS A 103 -0.47 5.93 13.83
C CYS A 103 -1.00 4.83 14.75
N LYS A 104 -0.37 4.60 15.91
CA LYS A 104 -0.83 3.62 16.91
C LYS A 104 -2.27 3.90 17.37
N LYS A 105 -2.60 5.16 17.68
CA LYS A 105 -3.97 5.57 18.06
C LYS A 105 -4.99 5.24 16.97
N ASN A 106 -4.62 5.37 15.70
CA ASN A 106 -5.48 5.11 14.55
C ASN A 106 -5.37 3.67 13.99
N ARG A 107 -4.67 2.76 14.69
CA ARG A 107 -4.41 1.37 14.24
C ARG A 107 -3.71 1.27 12.88
N VAL A 108 -2.83 2.23 12.61
CA VAL A 108 -1.97 2.32 11.43
C VAL A 108 -0.54 1.92 11.80
N ILE A 109 0.17 1.24 10.91
CA ILE A 109 1.57 0.87 11.13
C ILE A 109 2.48 1.77 10.29
N LEU A 110 3.42 2.45 10.96
CA LEU A 110 4.43 3.29 10.32
C LEU A 110 5.69 2.49 9.99
N ASN A 111 6.23 2.68 8.79
CA ASN A 111 7.47 2.09 8.28
C ASN A 111 7.61 0.56 8.45
N PRO A 112 6.60 -0.26 8.08
CA PRO A 112 6.77 -1.70 8.05
C PRO A 112 7.80 -2.13 6.99
N SER A 113 8.51 -3.22 7.25
CA SER A 113 9.51 -3.78 6.33
C SER A 113 8.84 -4.58 5.20
N PHE A 114 8.50 -3.89 4.10
CA PHE A 114 8.02 -4.52 2.87
C PHE A 114 9.08 -4.49 1.74
N ARG A 115 9.18 -5.58 0.97
CA ARG A 115 9.81 -5.57 -0.35
C ARG A 115 8.78 -5.07 -1.37
N ILE A 116 9.08 -3.95 -2.01
CA ILE A 116 8.20 -3.35 -3.03
C ILE A 116 8.52 -3.97 -4.39
N ILE A 117 7.53 -4.57 -5.02
CA ILE A 117 7.58 -5.06 -6.41
C ILE A 117 6.89 -4.03 -7.27
N ASP A 118 7.62 -3.43 -8.22
CA ASP A 118 7.06 -2.44 -9.11
C ASP A 118 6.31 -3.08 -10.29
N LEU A 119 5.01 -2.78 -10.43
CA LEU A 119 4.19 -3.26 -11.54
C LEU A 119 3.96 -2.21 -12.64
N SER A 120 4.52 -1.00 -12.49
CA SER A 120 4.24 0.16 -13.35
C SER A 120 4.35 -0.14 -14.86
N ASN A 121 5.31 -0.97 -15.25
CA ASN A 121 5.64 -1.27 -16.65
C ASN A 121 5.39 -2.74 -17.04
N ILE A 122 4.64 -3.49 -16.24
CA ILE A 122 4.43 -4.93 -16.45
C ILE A 122 3.08 -5.15 -17.14
N LYS A 123 3.12 -5.67 -18.38
CA LYS A 123 1.91 -5.99 -19.15
C LYS A 123 1.13 -7.20 -18.60
N ASN A 124 1.83 -8.18 -18.04
CA ASN A 124 1.20 -9.41 -17.54
C ASN A 124 1.48 -9.57 -16.04
N ILE A 125 0.68 -8.86 -15.23
CA ILE A 125 0.82 -8.81 -13.77
C ILE A 125 0.56 -10.18 -13.17
N HIS A 126 -0.46 -10.89 -13.66
CA HIS A 126 -0.80 -12.24 -13.19
C HIS A 126 0.40 -13.19 -13.22
N ASN A 127 1.04 -13.32 -14.39
CA ASN A 127 2.22 -14.18 -14.54
C ASN A 127 3.39 -13.72 -13.66
N LYS A 128 3.56 -12.40 -13.47
CA LYS A 128 4.60 -11.88 -12.58
C LYS A 128 4.35 -12.29 -11.12
N ILE A 129 3.11 -12.19 -10.64
CA ILE A 129 2.74 -12.56 -9.27
C ILE A 129 2.91 -14.06 -9.07
N ILE A 130 2.44 -14.89 -10.01
CA ILE A 130 2.66 -16.35 -9.96
C ILE A 130 4.15 -16.65 -9.84
N LYS A 131 5.00 -16.12 -10.71
CA LYS A 131 6.45 -16.37 -10.65
C LYS A 131 7.04 -16.00 -9.28
N ILE A 132 6.63 -14.88 -8.70
CA ILE A 132 7.13 -14.43 -7.39
C ILE A 132 6.72 -15.38 -6.25
N TYR A 133 5.50 -15.94 -6.31
CA TYR A 133 4.97 -16.81 -5.26
C TYR A 133 5.27 -18.29 -5.45
N SER A 134 5.38 -18.78 -6.69
CA SER A 134 5.84 -20.15 -6.97
C SER A 134 7.33 -20.35 -6.68
N SER A 135 8.12 -19.27 -6.69
CA SER A 135 9.56 -19.31 -6.37
C SER A 135 9.84 -19.17 -4.86
N ARG A 136 8.82 -19.20 -4.00
CA ARG A 136 8.94 -18.95 -2.56
C ARG A 136 8.88 -20.21 -1.75
#